data_AF-J3LZP1-F1
#
_entry.id   AF-J3LZP1-F1
#
_cell.length_a   1.000
_cell.length_b   1.000
_cell.length_c   1.000
_cell.angle_alpha   90.00
_cell.angle_beta   90.00
_cell.angle_gamma   90.00
#
_symmetry.space_group_name_H-M   'P 1'
#
loop_
_entity.id
_entity.type
_entity.pdbx_description
1 polymer ?
#
loop_
_entity_poly.entity_id
_entity_poly.type
_entity_poly.pdbx_seq_one_letter_code
_entity_poly.pdbx_strand_id
1 'polypeptide(L)'
;MRKRSTLKLLIELYFVGIVEDSSSFMDIVKDLTALEHLKDRKLTQTNLSLLSSFACQGKIFLRLQEHMQEVYDEDQINLET
;
A
#
# COMPACT_ATOMS: atom_id res chain seq x y z
N MET A 1 -15.18 -2.72 -10.16
CA MET A 1 -14.19 -1.67 -9.78
C MET A 1 -12.78 -2.22 -9.95
N ARG A 2 -11.77 -1.39 -10.25
CA ARG A 2 -10.36 -1.84 -10.32
C ARG A 2 -9.82 -2.07 -8.90
N LYS A 3 -9.09 -3.17 -8.64
CA LYS A 3 -8.51 -3.51 -7.31
C LYS A 3 -7.85 -2.32 -6.62
N ARG A 4 -7.08 -1.55 -7.38
CA ARG A 4 -6.35 -0.35 -6.93
C ARG A 4 -7.29 0.75 -6.39
N SER A 5 -8.46 0.94 -7.00
CA SER A 5 -9.49 1.89 -6.53
C SER A 5 -10.20 1.39 -5.27
N THR A 6 -10.42 0.08 -5.15
CA THR A 6 -11.04 -0.51 -3.96
C THR A 6 -10.16 -0.39 -2.73
N LEU A 7 -8.86 -0.63 -2.85
CA LEU A 7 -7.89 -0.46 -1.76
C LEU A 7 -7.82 0.99 -1.26
N LYS A 8 -7.84 1.94 -2.19
CA LYS A 8 -7.88 3.37 -1.85
C LYS A 8 -9.17 3.74 -1.09
N LEU A 9 -10.33 3.28 -1.56
CA LEU A 9 -11.59 3.55 -0.87
C LEU A 9 -11.60 2.97 0.55
N LEU A 10 -11.07 1.75 0.74
CA LEU A 10 -11.06 1.09 2.04
C LEU A 10 -10.24 1.87 3.08
N ILE A 11 -9.09 2.44 2.69
CA ILE A 11 -8.27 3.22 3.61
C ILE A 11 -8.90 4.57 3.95
N GLU A 12 -9.56 5.21 2.97
CA GLU A 12 -10.31 6.44 3.18
C GLU A 12 -11.45 6.21 4.17
N LEU A 13 -12.22 5.13 4.00
CA LEU A 13 -13.31 4.76 4.89
C LEU A 13 -12.85 4.45 6.31
N TYR A 14 -11.70 3.80 6.47
CA TYR A 14 -11.12 3.55 7.79
C TYR A 14 -10.64 4.84 8.46
N PHE A 15 -9.98 5.71 7.70
CA PHE A 15 -9.48 6.98 8.22
C PHE A 15 -10.60 7.90 8.72
N VAL A 16 -11.75 7.95 8.02
CA VAL A 16 -12.92 8.73 8.47
C VAL A 16 -13.76 8.03 9.53
N GLY A 17 -13.36 6.84 9.99
CA GLY A 17 -14.03 6.07 11.04
C GLY A 17 -15.31 5.36 10.60
N ILE A 18 -15.58 5.23 9.29
CA ILE A 18 -16.71 4.43 8.78
C ILE A 18 -16.41 2.94 8.91
N VAL A 19 -15.15 2.56 8.67
CA VAL A 19 -14.64 1.22 8.96
C VAL A 19 -13.79 1.31 10.21
N GLU A 20 -14.18 0.62 11.27
CA GLU A 20 -13.42 0.64 12.54
C GLU A 20 -12.51 -0.59 12.67
N ASP A 21 -12.86 -1.70 12.01
CA ASP A 21 -12.11 -2.94 12.09
C ASP A 21 -11.03 -3.01 11.00
N SER A 22 -9.77 -3.03 11.45
CA SER A 22 -8.60 -3.17 10.58
C SER A 22 -8.39 -4.59 10.04
N SER A 23 -9.15 -5.59 10.52
CA SER A 23 -9.05 -6.99 10.08
C SER A 23 -9.20 -7.14 8.56
N SER A 24 -10.04 -6.32 7.94
CA SER A 24 -10.27 -6.32 6.49
C SER A 24 -8.99 -6.00 5.70
N PHE A 25 -8.07 -5.18 6.25
CA PHE A 25 -6.77 -4.93 5.63
C PHE A 25 -5.87 -6.15 5.69
N MET A 26 -5.87 -6.86 6.83
CA MET A 26 -5.09 -8.07 7.00
C MET A 26 -5.53 -9.17 6.05
N ASP A 27 -6.85 -9.30 5.84
CA ASP A 27 -7.38 -10.30 4.91
C ASP A 27 -7.01 -9.99 3.46
N ILE A 28 -7.01 -8.72 3.06
CA ILE A 28 -6.48 -8.29 1.75
C ILE A 28 -5.00 -8.60 1.59
N VAL A 29 -4.18 -8.35 2.61
CA VAL A 29 -2.75 -8.66 2.56
C VAL A 29 -2.56 -10.17 2.36
N LYS A 30 -3.27 -10.99 3.14
CA LYS A 30 -3.23 -12.46 3.01
C LYS A 30 -3.65 -12.92 1.61
N ASP A 31 -4.76 -12.38 1.09
CA ASP A 31 -5.25 -12.71 -0.25
C ASP A 31 -4.21 -12.37 -1.32
N LEU A 32 -3.67 -11.14 -1.30
CA LEU A 32 -2.71 -10.69 -2.31
C LEU A 32 -1.34 -11.37 -2.21
N THR A 33 -1.01 -11.93 -1.04
CA THR A 33 0.26 -12.65 -0.76
C THR A 33 0.08 -14.16 -0.67
N ALA A 34 -1.10 -14.70 -1.02
CA ALA A 34 -1.38 -16.12 -0.96
C ALA A 34 -0.37 -16.93 -1.80
N LEU A 35 0.03 -18.10 -1.28
CA LEU A 35 1.08 -18.93 -1.86
C LEU A 35 0.81 -19.31 -3.34
N GLU A 36 -0.47 -19.42 -3.70
CA GLU A 36 -0.94 -19.64 -5.07
C GLU A 36 -0.55 -18.53 -6.04
N HIS A 37 -0.52 -17.28 -5.60
CA HIS A 37 -0.16 -16.13 -6.42
C HIS A 37 1.36 -15.96 -6.54
N LEU A 38 2.13 -16.47 -5.57
CA LEU A 38 3.59 -16.37 -5.54
C LEU A 38 4.29 -17.19 -6.64
N LYS A 39 3.57 -18.11 -7.29
CA LYS A 39 4.09 -18.93 -8.40
C LYS A 39 4.16 -18.16 -9.72
N ASP A 40 3.34 -17.12 -9.88
CA ASP A 40 3.36 -16.23 -11.06
C ASP A 40 4.11 -14.94 -10.70
N ARG A 41 5.30 -14.77 -11.29
CA ARG A 41 6.15 -13.60 -11.07
C ARG A 41 5.47 -12.28 -11.41
N LYS A 42 4.70 -12.22 -12.51
CA LYS A 42 4.05 -10.99 -12.97
C LYS A 42 2.88 -10.62 -12.06
N LEU A 43 2.08 -11.61 -11.67
CA LEU A 43 1.01 -11.42 -10.70
C LEU A 43 1.57 -10.98 -9.34
N THR A 44 2.62 -11.65 -8.87
CA THR A 44 3.32 -11.31 -7.62
C THR A 44 3.80 -9.86 -7.64
N GLN A 45 4.51 -9.44 -8.68
CA GLN A 45 4.99 -8.06 -8.80
C GLN A 45 3.83 -7.05 -8.79
N THR A 46 2.72 -7.38 -9.47
CA THR A 46 1.52 -6.53 -9.49
C THR A 46 0.89 -6.42 -8.10
N ASN A 47 0.76 -7.53 -7.38
CA ASN A 47 0.21 -7.56 -6.02
C ASN A 47 1.09 -6.81 -5.02
N LEU A 48 2.42 -6.97 -5.10
CA LEU A 48 3.37 -6.21 -4.26
C LEU A 48 3.32 -4.70 -4.57
N SER A 49 3.18 -4.31 -5.84
CA SER A 49 2.97 -2.90 -6.22
C SER A 49 1.67 -2.33 -5.64
N LEU A 50 0.59 -3.11 -5.62
CA LEU A 50 -0.68 -2.72 -5.01
C LEU A 50 -0.53 -2.52 -3.49
N LEU A 51 0.13 -3.45 -2.81
CA LEU A 51 0.36 -3.39 -1.36
C LEU A 51 1.26 -2.21 -0.97
N SER A 52 2.33 -1.96 -1.72
CA SER A 52 3.21 -0.81 -1.51
C SER A 52 2.45 0.52 -1.66
N SER A 53 1.64 0.64 -2.72
CA SER A 53 0.81 1.83 -2.94
C SER A 53 -0.25 2.01 -1.84
N PHE A 54 -0.84 0.91 -1.36
CA PHE A 54 -1.81 0.92 -0.27
C PHE A 54 -1.17 1.36 1.06
N ALA A 55 0.00 0.83 1.42
CA ALA A 55 0.74 1.21 2.63
C ALA A 55 1.18 2.68 2.59
N CYS A 56 1.65 3.17 1.44
CA CYS A 56 2.03 4.57 1.27
C CYS A 56 0.85 5.53 1.50
N GLN A 57 -0.33 5.21 0.94
CA GLN A 57 -1.55 5.98 1.20
C GLN A 57 -1.91 6.01 2.69
N GLY A 58 -1.75 4.87 3.39
CA GLY A 58 -1.98 4.81 4.83
C GLY A 58 -1.08 5.73 5.63
N LYS A 59 0.20 5.82 5.27
CA LYS A 59 1.14 6.75 5.92
C LYS A 59 0.72 8.21 5.76
N ILE A 60 0.22 8.59 4.57
CA ILE A 60 -0.29 9.95 4.29
C ILE A 60 -1.51 10.24 5.18
N PHE A 61 -2.48 9.33 5.21
CA PHE A 61 -3.70 9.51 6.02
C PHE A 61 -3.40 9.55 7.52
N LEU A 62 -2.50 8.70 8.01
CA LEU A 62 -2.11 8.65 9.42
C LEU A 62 -1.14 9.77 9.85
N ARG A 63 -0.84 10.75 8.96
CA ARG A 63 0.14 11.82 9.19
C ARG A 63 1.52 11.32 9.63
N LEU A 64 1.86 10.06 9.33
CA LEU A 64 3.18 9.46 9.61
C LEU A 64 4.27 9.99 8.67
N GLN A 65 3.95 11.00 7.86
CA GLN A 65 4.76 11.50 6.76
C GLN A 65 5.72 12.61 7.16
N GLU A 66 5.59 13.20 8.36
CA GLU A 66 6.52 14.25 8.85
C GLU A 66 7.99 13.79 8.87
N HIS A 67 8.25 12.48 8.89
CA HIS A 67 9.61 11.91 8.98
C HIS A 67 10.17 11.28 7.70
N MET A 68 9.43 11.21 6.58
CA MET A 68 9.91 10.48 5.39
C MET A 68 10.14 11.32 4.14
N GLN A 69 9.88 12.63 4.20
CA GLN A 69 10.24 13.52 3.09
C GLN A 69 11.77 13.63 2.94
N GLU A 70 12.52 13.41 4.03
CA GLU A 70 13.99 13.38 4.00
C GLU A 70 14.57 12.10 3.37
N VAL A 71 13.87 10.96 3.45
CA VAL A 71 14.42 9.66 2.99
C VAL A 71 14.23 9.44 1.48
N TYR A 72 13.24 10.08 0.86
CA TYR A 72 13.01 9.95 -0.59
C TYR A 72 13.85 10.92 -1.44
N ASP A 73 14.32 12.04 -0.88
CA ASP A 73 15.19 12.97 -1.61
C ASP A 73 16.64 12.46 -1.69
N GLU A 74 17.19 11.81 -0.65
CA GLU A 74 18.59 11.34 -0.69
C GLU A 74 18.85 10.20 -1.70
N ASP A 75 17.85 9.35 -1.96
CA ASP A 75 17.97 8.25 -2.93
C ASP A 75 17.82 8.71 -4.40
N GLN A 76 17.31 9.93 -4.65
CA GLN A 76 17.21 10.49 -6.01
C GLN A 76 18.40 11.36 -6.40
N ILE A 77 19.16 11.91 -5.44
CA ILE A 77 20.30 12.78 -5.73
C ILE A 77 21.56 12.00 -6.18
N ASN A 78 21.59 10.67 -5.99
CA ASN A 78 22.75 9.84 -6.33
C ASN A 78 22.66 9.09 -7.68
N LEU A 79 21.72 9.46 -8.57
CA LEU A 79 21.64 8.87 -9.93
C LEU A 79 21.82 9.89 -11.07
N GLU A 80 22.23 11.12 -10.77
CA GLU A 80 22.70 12.08 -11.78
C GLU A 80 24.19 12.36 -11.55
N THR A 81 25.05 11.43 -11.98
CA THR A 81 26.47 11.70 -12.30
C THR A 81 26.73 11.35 -13.75
#